data_AF-A0AAV5C068-F1
#
_entry.id   AF-A0AAV5C068-F1
#
_cell.length_a   1.000
_cell.length_b   1.000
_cell.length_c   1.000
_cell.angle_alpha   90.00
_cell.angle_beta   90.00
_cell.angle_gamma   90.00
#
_symmetry.space_group_name_H-M   'P 1'
#
loop_
_entity.id
_entity.type
_entity.pdbx_description
1 polymer ?
#
loop_
_entity_poly.entity_id
_entity_poly.type
_entity_poly.pdbx_seq_one_letter_code
_entity_poly.pdbx_strand_id
1 'polypeptide(L)'
;MWKSCCKSRIKFFFWLLLRDRINTRNLLRRKTRTLDFYNCELCAQDVEETLLHLFFECSFSQNCWHYLGIHRNLNLQPDAMLLQARENFQSRIFREILMVACWTLWCYRNRVIFDEAPTSFGAWKHLFLEEIMLVRPRAKPSVQSRLDLFFNSLL
;
A
#
# COMPACT_ATOMS: atom_id res chain seq x y z
N MET A 1 -7.37 -11.01 7.74
CA MET A 1 -7.80 -9.77 7.05
C MET A 1 -9.13 -9.25 7.57
N TRP A 2 -10.23 -10.03 7.52
CA TRP A 2 -11.58 -9.53 7.89
C TRP A 2 -11.76 -9.03 9.34
N LYS A 3 -10.96 -9.56 10.28
CA LYS A 3 -10.89 -9.12 11.68
C LYS A 3 -10.19 -7.76 11.90
N SER A 4 -9.62 -7.15 10.86
CA SER A 4 -9.02 -5.81 10.93
C SER A 4 -10.04 -4.72 11.30
N CYS A 5 -9.60 -3.61 11.89
CA CYS A 5 -10.44 -2.43 12.13
C CYS A 5 -10.61 -1.51 10.90
N CYS A 6 -9.88 -1.77 9.80
CA CYS A 6 -10.00 -1.01 8.57
C CYS A 6 -11.44 -0.98 8.03
N LYS A 7 -11.78 0.10 7.31
CA LYS A 7 -13.08 0.24 6.63
C LYS A 7 -13.32 -0.91 5.65
N SER A 8 -14.58 -1.27 5.42
CA SER A 8 -14.95 -2.36 4.50
C SER A 8 -14.37 -2.17 3.09
N ARG A 9 -14.30 -0.93 2.59
CA ARG A 9 -13.66 -0.60 1.30
C ARG A 9 -12.19 -1.05 1.23
N ILE A 10 -11.42 -0.83 2.30
CA ILE A 10 -10.00 -1.19 2.38
C ILE A 10 -9.86 -2.71 2.46
N LYS A 11 -10.73 -3.38 3.25
CA LYS A 11 -10.75 -4.85 3.35
C LYS A 11 -11.05 -5.51 2.01
N PHE A 12 -12.06 -5.00 1.30
CA PHE A 12 -12.46 -5.50 -0.01
C PHE A 12 -11.37 -5.27 -1.06
N PHE A 13 -10.79 -4.07 -1.09
CA PHE A 13 -9.63 -3.78 -1.94
C PHE A 13 -8.47 -4.73 -1.65
N PHE A 14 -8.09 -4.90 -0.39
CA PHE A 14 -6.97 -5.77 -0.02
C PHE A 14 -7.23 -7.24 -0.39
N TRP A 15 -8.48 -7.70 -0.30
CA TRP A 15 -8.88 -9.01 -0.80
C TRP A 15 -8.71 -9.14 -2.32
N LEU A 16 -9.07 -8.12 -3.11
CA LEU A 16 -8.82 -8.11 -4.55
C LEU A 16 -7.32 -8.10 -4.86
N LEU A 17 -6.53 -7.34 -4.09
CA LEU A 17 -5.07 -7.31 -4.21
C LEU A 17 -4.48 -8.71 -3.99
N LEU A 18 -4.88 -9.41 -2.92
CA LEU A 18 -4.42 -10.78 -2.66
C LEU A 18 -4.84 -11.80 -3.73
N ARG A 19 -5.80 -11.46 -4.60
CA ARG A 19 -6.25 -12.32 -5.70
C ARG A 19 -5.70 -11.90 -7.07
N ASP A 20 -4.81 -10.91 -7.12
CA ASP A 20 -4.31 -10.31 -8.37
C ASP A 20 -5.45 -9.78 -9.27
N ARG A 21 -6.47 -9.15 -8.66
CA ARG A 21 -7.69 -8.67 -9.36
C ARG A 21 -7.87 -7.16 -9.35
N ILE A 22 -6.83 -6.41 -9.02
CA ILE A 22 -6.83 -4.94 -9.09
C ILE A 22 -6.34 -4.49 -10.47
N ASN A 23 -6.86 -3.37 -10.97
CA ASN A 23 -6.61 -2.90 -12.35
C ASN A 23 -5.21 -2.27 -12.52
N THR A 24 -4.15 -3.02 -12.25
CA THR A 24 -2.79 -2.69 -12.69
C THR A 24 -2.74 -2.66 -14.21
N ARG A 25 -1.84 -1.87 -14.81
CA ARG A 25 -1.72 -1.80 -16.26
C ARG A 25 -1.41 -3.17 -16.87
N ASN A 26 -0.58 -3.99 -16.21
CA ASN A 26 -0.34 -5.37 -16.63
C ASN A 26 -1.62 -6.22 -16.64
N LEU A 27 -2.49 -6.13 -15.63
CA LEU A 27 -3.76 -6.86 -15.63
C LEU A 27 -4.70 -6.37 -16.74
N LEU A 28 -4.74 -5.06 -17.01
CA LEU A 28 -5.51 -4.49 -18.11
C LEU A 28 -5.02 -5.01 -19.46
N ARG A 29 -3.69 -5.12 -19.67
CA ARG A 29 -3.10 -5.74 -20.86
C ARG A 29 -3.57 -7.18 -21.06
N ARG A 30 -3.53 -7.99 -20.00
CA ARG A 30 -4.00 -9.40 -20.02
C ARG A 30 -5.50 -9.52 -20.34
N LYS A 31 -6.29 -8.49 -20.06
CA LYS A 31 -7.72 -8.38 -20.40
C LYS A 31 -7.97 -7.69 -21.75
N THR A 32 -6.95 -7.60 -22.59
CA THR A 32 -7.03 -7.03 -23.96
C THR A 32 -7.46 -5.56 -23.97
N ARG A 33 -7.11 -4.80 -22.93
CA ARG A 33 -7.25 -3.33 -22.93
C ARG A 33 -5.96 -2.71 -23.46
N THR A 34 -6.07 -1.98 -24.57
CA THR A 34 -5.00 -1.19 -25.15
C THR A 34 -4.82 0.11 -24.37
N LEU A 35 -3.60 0.35 -23.92
CA LEU A 35 -3.13 1.61 -23.34
C LEU A 35 -1.92 2.06 -24.17
N ASP A 36 -1.66 3.36 -24.21
CA ASP A 36 -0.49 3.90 -24.92
C ASP A 36 0.81 3.39 -24.26
N PHE A 37 0.81 3.30 -22.93
CA PHE A 37 1.93 2.80 -22.14
C PHE A 37 1.45 1.90 -21.00
N TYR A 38 2.30 0.92 -20.64
CA TYR A 38 2.03 -0.03 -19.56
C TYR A 38 2.94 0.18 -18.34
N ASN A 39 3.82 1.18 -18.37
CA ASN A 39 4.82 1.46 -17.36
C ASN A 39 4.20 2.02 -16.06
N CYS A 40 4.92 1.93 -14.95
CA CYS A 40 4.45 2.47 -13.68
C CYS A 40 4.59 4.00 -13.61
N GLU A 41 3.49 4.71 -13.40
CA GLU A 41 3.47 6.18 -13.30
C GLU A 41 4.00 6.73 -11.97
N LEU A 42 4.25 5.87 -10.98
CA LEU A 42 4.80 6.30 -9.69
C LEU A 42 6.32 6.43 -9.69
N CYS A 43 7.03 5.91 -10.69
CA CYS A 43 8.50 5.95 -10.74
C CYS A 43 9.03 6.13 -12.15
N ALA A 44 10.22 6.74 -12.28
CA ALA A 44 10.90 6.94 -13.55
C ALA A 44 11.76 5.73 -14.00
N GLN A 45 11.42 4.50 -13.57
CA GLN A 45 12.23 3.30 -13.83
C GLN A 45 11.93 2.65 -15.20
N ASP A 46 10.93 3.16 -15.94
CA ASP A 46 10.46 2.61 -17.21
C ASP A 46 10.09 1.11 -17.16
N VAL A 47 9.61 0.64 -16.00
CA VAL A 47 9.21 -0.76 -15.79
C VAL A 47 7.69 -0.91 -15.92
N GLU A 48 7.23 -2.02 -16.51
CA GLU A 48 5.81 -2.37 -16.58
C GLU A 48 5.17 -2.41 -15.19
N GLU A 49 4.00 -1.79 -15.06
CA GLU A 49 3.25 -1.79 -13.80
C GLU A 49 2.56 -3.15 -13.56
N THR A 50 3.25 -4.02 -12.83
CA THR A 50 2.68 -5.23 -12.23
C THR A 50 2.21 -4.96 -10.81
N LEU A 51 1.48 -5.91 -10.20
CA LEU A 51 1.12 -5.81 -8.78
C LEU A 51 2.36 -5.80 -7.89
N LEU A 52 3.31 -6.70 -8.14
CA LEU A 52 4.56 -6.76 -7.39
C LEU A 52 5.35 -5.46 -7.54
N HIS A 53 5.44 -4.93 -8.77
CA HIS A 53 6.12 -3.65 -8.97
C HIS A 53 5.41 -2.52 -8.23
N LEU A 54 4.11 -2.32 -8.46
CA LEU A 54 3.36 -1.21 -7.88
C LEU A 54 3.43 -1.17 -6.36
N PHE A 55 3.19 -2.29 -5.67
CA PHE A 55 3.17 -2.28 -4.20
C PHE A 55 4.54 -2.48 -3.60
N PHE A 56 5.48 -3.07 -4.32
CA PHE A 56 6.70 -3.56 -3.73
C PHE A 56 7.96 -3.05 -4.44
N GLU A 57 8.19 -3.30 -5.71
CA GLU A 57 9.49 -2.98 -6.34
C GLU A 57 9.64 -1.51 -6.75
N CYS A 58 8.53 -0.79 -6.96
CA CYS A 58 8.52 0.61 -7.35
C CYS A 58 9.27 1.48 -6.33
N SER A 59 10.22 2.30 -6.79
CA SER A 59 11.04 3.17 -5.93
C SER A 59 10.21 4.09 -5.03
N PHE A 60 9.09 4.62 -5.54
CA PHE A 60 8.15 5.42 -4.75
C PHE A 60 7.53 4.60 -3.60
N SER A 61 7.04 3.41 -3.92
CA SER A 61 6.48 2.50 -2.92
C SER A 61 7.52 2.08 -1.89
N GLN A 62 8.76 1.81 -2.30
CA GLN A 62 9.87 1.51 -1.38
C GLN A 62 10.08 2.65 -0.36
N ASN A 63 10.09 3.90 -0.82
CA ASN A 63 10.18 5.06 0.07
C ASN A 63 9.01 5.12 1.07
N CYS A 64 7.79 4.84 0.59
CA CYS A 64 6.60 4.74 1.43
C CYS A 64 6.74 3.68 2.54
N TRP A 65 7.26 2.49 2.21
CA TRP A 65 7.47 1.44 3.22
C TRP A 65 8.60 1.77 4.19
N HIS A 66 9.67 2.39 3.71
CA HIS A 66 10.79 2.83 4.55
C HIS A 66 10.30 3.81 5.63
N TYR A 67 9.50 4.80 5.23
CA TYR A 67 8.88 5.75 6.16
C TYR A 67 8.00 5.08 7.23
N LEU A 68 7.33 3.98 6.88
CA LEU A 68 6.50 3.21 7.82
C LEU A 68 7.30 2.22 8.68
N GLY A 69 8.63 2.16 8.53
CA GLY A 69 9.49 1.19 9.23
C GLY A 69 9.26 -0.25 8.76
N ILE A 70 8.77 -0.45 7.53
CA ILE A 70 8.51 -1.78 6.96
C ILE A 70 9.62 -2.10 5.97
N HIS A 71 10.58 -2.93 6.40
CA HIS A 71 11.65 -3.42 5.56
C HIS A 71 11.22 -4.67 4.79
N ARG A 72 11.62 -4.74 3.53
CA ARG A 72 11.18 -5.76 2.59
C ARG A 72 12.38 -6.37 1.91
N ASN A 73 12.40 -7.70 1.84
CA ASN A 73 13.45 -8.44 1.17
C ASN A 73 12.94 -8.90 -0.20
N LEU A 74 13.33 -8.19 -1.25
CA LEU A 74 12.93 -8.46 -2.63
C LEU A 74 13.54 -9.76 -3.18
N ASN A 75 14.49 -10.39 -2.47
CA ASN A 75 15.03 -11.70 -2.84
C ASN A 75 14.10 -12.86 -2.42
N LEU A 76 13.03 -12.58 -1.68
CA LEU A 76 12.05 -13.58 -1.24
C LEU A 76 10.81 -13.55 -2.14
N GLN A 77 10.12 -14.70 -2.21
CA GLN A 77 8.78 -14.75 -2.77
C GLN A 77 7.82 -13.86 -1.95
N PRO A 78 6.76 -13.30 -2.57
CA PRO A 78 5.91 -12.29 -1.92
C PRO A 78 5.32 -12.71 -0.58
N ASP A 79 4.93 -13.98 -0.42
CA ASP A 79 4.42 -14.55 0.82
C ASP A 79 5.48 -14.58 1.92
N ALA A 80 6.69 -15.06 1.62
CA ALA A 80 7.82 -15.09 2.54
C ALA A 80 8.31 -13.67 2.89
N MET A 81 8.33 -12.76 1.92
CA MET A 81 8.65 -11.33 2.15
C MET A 81 7.68 -10.70 3.15
N LEU A 82 6.37 -10.93 3.00
CA LEU A 82 5.36 -10.38 3.90
C LEU A 82 5.41 -11.02 5.29
N LEU A 83 5.73 -12.31 5.38
CA LEU A 83 5.92 -13.00 6.65
C LEU A 83 7.13 -12.42 7.41
N GLN A 84 8.27 -12.28 6.73
CA GLN A 84 9.47 -11.68 7.31
C GLN A 84 9.24 -10.22 7.73
N ALA A 85 8.58 -9.41 6.88
CA ALA A 85 8.26 -8.03 7.22
C ALA A 85 7.37 -7.94 8.48
N ARG A 86 6.42 -8.86 8.63
CA ARG A 86 5.56 -8.95 9.81
C ARG A 86 6.36 -9.32 11.08
N GLU A 87 7.28 -10.27 10.96
CA GLU A 87 8.14 -10.70 12.06
C GLU A 87 9.06 -9.56 12.52
N ASN A 88 9.65 -8.84 11.57
CA ASN A 88 10.52 -7.69 11.84
C ASN A 88 9.75 -6.51 12.46
N PHE A 89 8.50 -6.28 12.06
CA PHE A 89 7.68 -5.19 12.58
C PHE A 89 7.20 -5.44 14.03
N GLN A 90 7.19 -6.70 14.50
CA GLN A 90 6.94 -7.11 15.88
C GLN A 90 5.68 -6.55 16.57
N SER A 91 4.67 -6.12 15.80
CA SER A 91 3.47 -5.51 16.36
C SER A 91 2.17 -6.02 15.74
N ARG A 92 1.13 -6.11 16.59
CA ARG A 92 -0.21 -6.56 16.19
C ARG A 92 -0.91 -5.60 15.22
N ILE A 93 -0.39 -4.37 15.07
CA ILE A 93 -0.92 -3.34 14.16
C ILE A 93 -0.39 -3.50 12.73
N PHE A 94 0.60 -4.38 12.49
CA PHE A 94 1.24 -4.56 11.19
C PHE A 94 0.22 -4.73 10.05
N ARG A 95 -0.81 -5.56 10.29
CA ARG A 95 -1.84 -5.83 9.29
C ARG A 95 -2.62 -4.57 8.92
N GLU A 96 -2.94 -3.74 9.90
CA GLU A 96 -3.70 -2.50 9.74
C GLU A 96 -2.85 -1.48 8.96
N ILE A 97 -1.57 -1.33 9.30
CA ILE A 97 -0.62 -0.46 8.59
C ILE A 97 -0.43 -0.93 7.14
N LEU A 98 -0.16 -2.22 6.93
CA LEU A 98 0.01 -2.82 5.61
C LEU A 98 -1.23 -2.57 4.73
N MET A 99 -2.42 -2.83 5.26
CA MET A 99 -3.68 -2.65 4.52
C MET A 99 -3.94 -1.19 4.15
N VAL A 100 -3.71 -0.26 5.08
CA VAL A 100 -3.87 1.18 4.82
C VAL A 100 -2.83 1.67 3.83
N ALA A 101 -1.56 1.28 3.96
CA ALA A 101 -0.48 1.68 3.05
C ALA A 101 -0.71 1.17 1.63
N CYS A 102 -1.10 -0.10 1.45
CA CYS A 102 -1.49 -0.61 0.12
C CYS A 102 -2.68 0.18 -0.44
N TRP A 103 -3.69 0.46 0.37
CA TRP A 103 -4.84 1.24 -0.08
C TRP A 103 -4.45 2.66 -0.52
N THR A 104 -3.64 3.36 0.26
CA THR A 104 -3.24 4.73 -0.09
C THR A 104 -2.25 4.79 -1.23
N LEU A 105 -1.36 3.81 -1.40
CA LEU A 105 -0.55 3.66 -2.61
C LEU A 105 -1.42 3.51 -3.86
N TRP A 106 -2.44 2.66 -3.80
CA TRP A 106 -3.38 2.47 -4.90
C TRP A 106 -4.17 3.74 -5.23
N CYS A 107 -4.73 4.40 -4.20
CA CYS A 107 -5.43 5.67 -4.38
C CYS A 107 -4.51 6.75 -4.96
N TYR A 108 -3.29 6.85 -4.47
CA TYR A 108 -2.33 7.84 -4.92
C TYR A 108 -1.92 7.60 -6.38
N ARG A 109 -1.62 6.35 -6.74
CA ARG A 109 -1.40 5.94 -8.14
C ARG A 109 -2.56 6.34 -9.04
N ASN A 110 -3.80 6.13 -8.60
CA ASN A 110 -4.97 6.54 -9.41
C ASN A 110 -5.06 8.06 -9.56
N ARG A 111 -4.73 8.84 -8.52
CA ARG A 111 -4.67 10.31 -8.64
C ARG A 111 -3.62 10.76 -9.66
N VAL A 112 -2.46 10.12 -9.68
CA VAL A 112 -1.42 10.42 -10.68
C VAL A 112 -1.91 10.12 -12.10
N ILE A 113 -2.62 9.00 -12.30
CA ILE A 113 -3.12 8.59 -13.63
C ILE A 113 -4.30 9.44 -14.11
N PHE A 114 -5.27 9.73 -13.24
CA PHE A 114 -6.58 10.27 -13.66
C PHE A 114 -6.77 11.75 -13.32
N ASP A 115 -6.03 12.28 -12.34
CA ASP A 115 -6.16 13.65 -11.86
C ASP A 115 -4.89 14.48 -12.13
N GLU A 116 -3.96 13.96 -12.95
CA GLU A 116 -2.66 14.59 -13.28
C GLU A 116 -1.85 15.04 -12.06
N ALA A 117 -2.04 14.37 -10.92
CA ALA A 117 -1.32 14.71 -9.70
C ALA A 117 0.19 14.40 -9.86
N PRO A 118 1.10 15.26 -9.35
CA PRO A 118 2.52 14.96 -9.41
C PRO A 118 2.88 13.77 -8.51
N THR A 119 3.95 13.05 -8.83
CA THR A 119 4.51 12.03 -7.92
C THR A 119 5.18 12.71 -6.72
N SER A 120 4.48 12.76 -5.57
CA SER A 120 4.91 13.45 -4.36
C SER A 120 4.75 12.57 -3.14
N PHE A 121 5.89 12.27 -2.50
CA PHE A 121 5.90 11.52 -1.24
C PHE A 121 5.11 12.25 -0.14
N GLY A 122 5.21 13.59 -0.08
CA GLY A 122 4.47 14.39 0.91
C GLY A 122 2.95 14.28 0.74
N ALA A 123 2.46 14.28 -0.50
CA ALA A 123 1.03 14.14 -0.78
C ALA A 123 0.52 12.72 -0.45
N TRP A 124 1.31 11.68 -0.73
CA TRP A 124 0.99 10.33 -0.28
C TRP A 124 1.03 10.20 1.26
N LYS A 125 2.04 10.78 1.93
CA LYS A 125 2.15 10.81 3.40
C LYS A 125 0.90 11.42 4.01
N HIS A 126 0.44 12.56 3.48
CA HIS A 126 -0.80 13.20 3.95
C HIS A 126 -2.01 12.27 3.80
N LEU A 127 -2.20 11.66 2.62
CA LEU A 127 -3.29 10.70 2.38
C LEU A 127 -3.22 9.48 3.33
N PHE A 128 -2.03 8.97 3.60
CA PHE A 128 -1.81 7.89 4.57
C PHE A 128 -2.23 8.31 5.99
N LEU A 129 -1.80 9.48 6.44
CA LEU A 129 -2.13 10.02 7.74
C LEU A 129 -3.65 10.24 7.91
N GLU A 130 -4.33 10.77 6.88
CA GLU A 130 -5.79 10.90 6.89
C GLU A 130 -6.51 9.55 7.02
N GLU A 131 -6.11 8.54 6.25
CA GLU A 131 -6.76 7.23 6.33
C GLU A 131 -6.50 6.53 7.66
N ILE A 132 -5.29 6.61 8.21
CA ILE A 132 -4.99 5.98 9.48
C ILE A 132 -5.71 6.70 10.64
N MET A 133 -5.87 8.03 10.59
CA MET A 133 -6.71 8.78 11.54
C MET A 133 -8.15 8.25 11.59
N LEU A 134 -8.70 7.84 10.45
CA LEU A 134 -10.06 7.28 10.36
C LEU A 134 -10.13 5.80 10.77
N VAL A 135 -9.02 5.07 10.80
CA VAL A 135 -8.95 3.65 11.20
C VAL A 135 -8.72 3.49 12.70
N ARG A 136 -7.89 4.34 13.31
CA ARG A 136 -7.56 4.33 14.75
C ARG A 136 -8.77 4.21 15.69
N PRO A 137 -9.80 5.08 15.60
CA PRO A 137 -10.94 5.04 16.53
C PRO A 137 -11.83 3.81 16.36
N ARG A 138 -11.64 3.00 15.31
CA ARG A 138 -12.39 1.77 15.05
C ARG A 138 -11.71 0.53 15.65
N ALA A 139 -10.48 0.68 16.15
CA ALA A 139 -9.70 -0.41 16.70
C ALA A 139 -10.18 -0.76 18.11
N LYS A 140 -10.00 -2.03 18.51
CA LYS A 140 -10.18 -2.43 19.91
C LYS A 140 -9.14 -1.70 20.78
N PRO A 141 -9.40 -1.45 22.07
CA PRO A 141 -8.50 -0.67 22.94
C PRO A 141 -7.03 -1.13 22.90
N SER A 142 -6.78 -2.45 22.88
CA SER A 142 -5.43 -3.02 22.84
C SER A 142 -4.66 -2.82 21.53
N VAL A 143 -5.37 -2.53 20.43
CA VAL A 143 -4.80 -2.21 19.12
C VAL A 143 -4.74 -0.70 18.91
N GLN A 144 -5.75 0.03 19.41
CA GLN A 144 -5.87 1.47 19.29
C GLN A 144 -4.67 2.19 19.91
N SER A 145 -4.29 1.87 21.15
CA SER A 145 -3.15 2.50 21.83
C SER A 145 -1.84 2.38 21.04
N ARG A 146 -1.61 1.23 20.42
CA ARG A 146 -0.43 1.00 19.58
C ARG A 146 -0.49 1.75 18.26
N LEU A 147 -1.67 1.86 17.65
CA LEU A 147 -1.86 2.66 16.44
C LEU A 147 -1.69 4.15 16.73
N ASP A 148 -2.11 4.63 17.91
CA ASP A 148 -1.93 6.02 18.33
C ASP A 148 -0.45 6.35 18.55
N LEU A 149 0.29 5.48 19.25
CA LEU A 149 1.74 5.60 19.41
C LEU A 149 2.46 5.60 18.06
N PHE A 150 2.09 4.67 17.17
CA PHE A 150 2.64 4.62 15.82
C PHE A 150 2.33 5.90 15.04
N PHE A 151 1.07 6.35 15.02
CA PHE A 151 0.69 7.59 14.34
C PHE A 151 1.46 8.81 14.84
N ASN A 152 1.62 8.95 16.16
CA ASN A 152 2.35 10.08 16.71
C ASN A 152 3.84 10.05 16.35
N SER A 153 4.44 8.86 16.19
CA SER A 153 5.83 8.72 15.73
C SER A 153 6.04 9.11 14.25
N LEU A 154 4.96 9.26 13.49
CA LEU A 154 4.99 9.61 12.07
C LEU A 154 4.82 11.11 11.78
N LEU A 155 4.32 11.88 12.76
CA LEU A 155 4.14 13.32 12.67
C LEU A 155 5.49 14.03 12.73
#